data_AF-A0A3D3J0P6-F1
#
_entry.id   AF-A0A3D3J0P6-F1
#
_cell.length_a   1.000
_cell.length_b   1.000
_cell.length_c   1.000
_cell.angle_alpha   90.00
_cell.angle_beta   90.00
_cell.angle_gamma   90.00
#
_symmetry.space_group_name_H-M   'P 1'
#
loop_
_entity.id
_entity.type
_entity.pdbx_description
1 polymer ?
#
loop_
_entity_poly.entity_id
_entity_poly.type
_entity_poly.pdbx_seq_one_letter_code
_entity_poly.pdbx_strand_id
1 'polypeptide(L)'
;RIADYELCVEGFRMCVGCLNFIDESTELVTAKDVYYTQERPDDVSVDRHLLRMCDKFKIPGADKHIKDITVIDILTGNTDRNLSNIGFIRNTDTLEFTGPAPVFDCGNAYGRTNMEKSVDTLNDPQKELLKEYGKRVDIEAIFKDKSLENMIMDYPCLNTDEKKKLIKNMEERNKMVLSAIK
;
A
#
# COMPACT_ATOMS: atom_id res chain seq x y z
N ARG A 1 2.51 -7.13 -14.79
CA ARG A 1 2.70 -8.47 -14.19
C ARG A 1 2.18 -8.40 -12.76
N ILE A 2 1.34 -9.34 -12.32
CA ILE A 2 0.97 -9.44 -10.90
C ILE A 2 2.11 -10.22 -10.24
N ALA A 3 2.71 -9.67 -9.18
CA ALA A 3 3.70 -10.42 -8.40
C ALA A 3 2.97 -11.15 -7.28
N ASP A 4 3.22 -12.47 -7.22
CA ASP A 4 2.84 -13.26 -6.07
C ASP A 4 3.83 -13.00 -4.94
N TYR A 5 3.29 -12.79 -3.74
CA TYR A 5 4.07 -12.60 -2.54
C TYR A 5 4.10 -13.90 -1.75
N GLU A 6 5.28 -14.28 -1.30
CA GLU A 6 5.48 -15.47 -0.49
C GLU A 6 6.10 -15.09 0.86
N LEU A 7 5.58 -15.70 1.92
CA LEU A 7 6.21 -15.62 3.23
C LEU A 7 7.38 -16.60 3.25
N CYS A 8 8.57 -16.10 3.56
CA CYS A 8 9.78 -16.91 3.64
C CYS A 8 10.55 -16.62 4.95
N VAL A 9 11.51 -17.49 5.26
CA VAL A 9 12.39 -17.32 6.43
C VAL A 9 13.81 -17.12 5.92
N GLU A 10 14.42 -16.00 6.29
CA GLU A 10 15.82 -15.67 5.99
C GLU A 10 16.60 -15.56 7.31
N GLY A 11 17.41 -16.58 7.61
CA GLY A 11 18.09 -16.70 8.89
C GLY A 11 17.09 -16.81 10.05
N PHE A 12 17.07 -15.81 10.93
CA PHE A 12 16.15 -15.72 12.07
C PHE A 12 15.00 -14.72 11.85
N ARG A 13 14.78 -14.26 10.62
CA ARG A 13 13.74 -13.27 10.29
C ARG A 13 12.71 -13.89 9.35
N MET A 14 11.44 -13.59 9.59
CA MET A 14 10.40 -13.82 8.58
C MET A 14 10.41 -12.64 7.62
N CYS A 15 10.37 -12.94 6.33
CA CYS A 15 10.47 -11.99 5.24
C CYS A 15 9.30 -12.23 4.28
N VAL A 16 8.97 -11.20 3.51
CA VAL A 16 8.08 -11.34 2.35
C VAL A 16 8.95 -11.25 1.11
N GLY A 17 8.94 -12.32 0.31
CA GLY A 17 9.60 -12.39 -0.99
C GLY A 17 8.60 -12.21 -2.12
N CYS A 18 9.10 -11.81 -3.28
CA CYS A 18 8.39 -11.93 -4.55
C CYS A 18 9.40 -12.29 -5.63
N LEU A 19 8.94 -12.91 -6.72
CA LEU A 19 9.78 -13.07 -7.90
C LEU A 19 10.14 -11.70 -8.46
N ASN A 20 11.33 -11.62 -9.07
CA ASN A 20 11.76 -10.38 -9.70
C ASN A 20 10.75 -9.96 -10.78
N PHE A 21 10.13 -8.80 -10.57
CA PHE A 21 9.12 -8.24 -11.48
C PHE A 21 9.73 -7.38 -12.59
N ILE A 22 11.05 -7.18 -12.56
CA ILE A 22 11.87 -6.52 -13.57
C ILE A 22 12.76 -7.55 -14.28
N ASP A 23 13.03 -7.32 -15.56
CA ASP A 23 13.95 -8.08 -16.40
C ASP A 23 14.91 -7.15 -17.15
N GLU A 24 15.75 -7.69 -18.03
CA GLU A 24 16.74 -6.95 -18.81
C GLU A 24 16.15 -5.86 -19.74
N SER A 25 14.86 -5.97 -20.07
CA SER A 25 14.13 -5.08 -20.98
C SER A 25 13.17 -4.14 -20.25
N THR A 26 13.16 -4.17 -18.92
CA THR A 26 12.26 -3.37 -18.10
C THR A 26 12.98 -2.70 -16.95
N GLU A 27 12.40 -1.64 -16.41
CA GLU A 27 12.90 -0.95 -15.24
C GLU A 27 11.76 -0.49 -14.33
N LEU A 28 12.08 -0.31 -13.05
CA LEU A 28 11.20 0.34 -12.09
C LEU A 28 11.39 1.85 -12.19
N VAL A 29 10.31 2.56 -12.49
CA VAL A 29 10.24 4.03 -12.43
C VAL A 29 9.30 4.41 -11.29
N THR A 30 9.77 5.20 -10.33
CA THR A 30 8.92 5.59 -9.19
C THR A 30 7.91 6.66 -9.60
N ALA A 31 6.81 6.77 -8.86
CA ALA A 31 5.87 7.88 -9.03
C ALA A 31 6.55 9.23 -8.76
N LYS A 32 7.59 9.26 -7.92
CA LYS A 32 8.43 10.45 -7.70
C LYS A 32 9.12 10.90 -8.99
N ASP A 33 9.73 9.98 -9.73
CA ASP A 33 10.42 10.28 -10.98
C ASP A 33 9.44 10.79 -12.04
N VAL A 34 8.24 10.20 -12.12
CA VAL A 34 7.16 10.66 -13.00
C VAL A 34 6.66 12.05 -12.61
N TYR A 35 6.38 12.24 -11.30
CA TYR A 35 5.79 13.44 -10.73
C TYR A 35 6.66 14.69 -10.93
N TYR A 36 7.97 14.57 -10.74
CA TYR A 36 8.91 15.69 -10.81
C TYR A 36 9.39 16.04 -12.23
N THR A 37 8.95 15.32 -13.26
CA THR A 37 9.24 15.72 -14.65
C THR A 37 8.59 17.05 -15.05
N GLN A 38 7.57 17.49 -14.30
CA GLN A 38 7.00 18.83 -14.39
C GLN A 38 6.68 19.37 -13.01
N GLU A 39 6.87 20.68 -12.84
CA GLU A 39 6.49 21.37 -11.62
C GLU A 39 4.98 21.28 -11.38
N ARG A 40 4.60 21.02 -10.12
CA ARG A 40 3.20 21.01 -9.69
C ARG A 40 2.73 22.47 -9.51
N PRO A 41 1.67 22.91 -10.18
CA PRO A 41 1.05 24.21 -9.88
C PRO A 41 0.55 24.26 -8.44
N ASP A 42 0.68 25.41 -7.79
CA ASP A 42 0.37 25.57 -6.36
C ASP A 42 -1.07 25.19 -5.99
N ASP A 43 -2.02 25.40 -6.90
CA ASP A 43 -3.45 25.15 -6.75
C ASP A 43 -3.89 23.70 -7.02
N VAL A 44 -2.98 22.84 -7.50
CA VAL A 44 -3.27 21.44 -7.83
C VAL A 44 -2.83 20.53 -6.68
N SER A 45 -3.65 19.58 -6.25
CA SER A 45 -3.25 18.61 -5.21
C SER A 45 -2.19 17.62 -5.72
N VAL A 46 -1.44 16.98 -4.81
CA VAL A 46 -0.43 15.97 -5.15
C VAL A 46 -1.03 14.86 -6.03
N ASP A 47 -2.16 14.29 -5.62
CA ASP A 47 -2.82 13.19 -6.36
C ASP A 47 -3.27 13.60 -7.76
N ARG A 48 -3.85 14.80 -7.89
CA ARG A 48 -4.29 15.32 -9.20
C ARG A 48 -3.11 15.58 -10.13
N HIS A 49 -2.00 16.11 -9.60
CA HIS A 49 -0.79 16.28 -10.40
C HIS A 49 -0.19 14.93 -10.80
N LEU A 50 -0.12 13.97 -9.88
CA LEU A 50 0.39 12.63 -10.18
C LEU A 50 -0.42 11.96 -11.30
N LEU A 51 -1.75 11.97 -11.21
CA LEU A 51 -2.61 11.41 -12.26
C LEU A 51 -2.42 12.11 -13.60
N ARG A 52 -2.35 13.45 -13.61
CA ARG A 52 -2.03 14.23 -14.81
C ARG A 52 -0.69 13.81 -15.44
N MET A 53 0.32 13.58 -14.61
CA MET A 53 1.62 13.11 -15.09
C MET A 53 1.53 11.69 -15.64
N CYS A 54 0.82 10.78 -14.96
CA CYS A 54 0.59 9.42 -15.44
C CYS A 54 -0.12 9.40 -16.80
N ASP A 55 -1.14 10.24 -16.98
CA ASP A 55 -1.85 10.39 -18.26
C ASP A 55 -0.93 10.91 -19.37
N LYS A 56 -0.09 11.90 -19.04
CA LYS A 56 0.89 12.46 -19.99
C LYS A 56 1.88 11.40 -20.48
N PHE A 57 2.34 10.52 -19.59
CA PHE A 57 3.24 9.41 -19.93
C PHE A 57 2.51 8.15 -20.41
N LYS A 58 1.17 8.23 -20.56
CA LYS A 58 0.31 7.11 -21.00
C LYS A 58 0.50 5.85 -20.17
N ILE A 59 0.66 6.01 -18.85
CA ILE A 59 0.89 4.88 -17.94
C ILE A 59 -0.39 4.04 -17.81
N PRO A 60 -0.40 2.78 -18.29
CA PRO A 60 -1.60 1.95 -18.23
C PRO A 60 -2.00 1.65 -16.79
N GLY A 61 -3.27 1.87 -16.44
CA GLY A 61 -3.84 1.46 -15.16
C GLY A 61 -3.41 2.28 -13.93
N ALA A 62 -2.73 3.42 -14.12
CA ALA A 62 -2.21 4.24 -13.01
C ALA A 62 -3.29 4.70 -12.01
N ASP A 63 -4.43 5.21 -12.48
CA ASP A 63 -5.53 5.66 -11.61
C ASP A 63 -6.04 4.53 -10.70
N LYS A 64 -6.32 3.36 -11.30
CA LYS A 64 -6.75 2.19 -10.54
C LYS A 64 -5.69 1.79 -9.53
N HIS A 65 -4.41 1.74 -9.93
CA HIS A 65 -3.32 1.34 -9.06
C HIS A 65 -3.13 2.26 -7.85
N ILE A 66 -3.21 3.58 -8.05
CA ILE A 66 -3.10 4.57 -6.97
C ILE A 66 -4.27 4.41 -5.99
N LYS A 67 -5.48 4.17 -6.49
CA LYS A 67 -6.66 3.86 -5.67
C LYS A 67 -6.49 2.55 -4.90
N ASP A 68 -6.00 1.49 -5.54
CA ASP A 68 -5.74 0.20 -4.90
C ASP A 68 -4.73 0.36 -3.74
N ILE A 69 -3.60 1.05 -3.97
CA ILE A 69 -2.59 1.33 -2.94
C ILE A 69 -3.18 2.15 -1.79
N THR A 70 -3.98 3.17 -2.10
CA THR A 70 -4.64 3.99 -1.08
C THR A 70 -5.53 3.14 -0.18
N VAL A 71 -6.32 2.23 -0.76
CA VAL A 71 -7.16 1.30 0.00
C VAL A 71 -6.30 0.36 0.85
N ILE A 72 -5.23 -0.21 0.28
CA ILE A 72 -4.29 -1.07 1.02
C ILE A 72 -3.68 -0.32 2.20
N ASP A 73 -3.19 0.90 2.01
CA ASP A 73 -2.57 1.69 3.08
C ASP A 73 -3.57 2.02 4.19
N ILE A 74 -4.85 2.27 3.85
CA ILE A 74 -5.90 2.45 4.85
C ILE A 74 -6.17 1.15 5.62
N LEU A 75 -6.36 0.02 4.93
CA LEU A 75 -6.65 -1.27 5.56
C LEU A 75 -5.50 -1.75 6.47
N THR A 76 -4.26 -1.47 6.06
CA THR A 76 -3.05 -1.87 6.78
C THR A 76 -2.58 -0.83 7.79
N GLY A 77 -3.09 0.41 7.72
CA GLY A 77 -2.61 1.53 8.54
C GLY A 77 -1.16 1.91 8.24
N ASN A 78 -0.73 1.84 6.98
CA ASN A 78 0.62 2.23 6.58
C ASN A 78 0.80 3.74 6.65
N THR A 79 1.80 4.19 7.40
CA THR A 79 2.05 5.61 7.69
C THR A 79 3.17 6.22 6.86
N ASP A 80 3.87 5.44 6.04
CA ASP A 80 5.06 5.88 5.30
C ASP A 80 4.89 5.76 3.76
N ARG A 81 3.65 5.73 3.27
CA ARG A 81 3.43 5.79 1.82
C ARG A 81 3.82 7.17 1.29
N ASN A 82 4.79 7.18 0.39
CA ASN A 82 5.21 8.36 -0.35
C ASN A 82 5.43 8.02 -1.84
N LEU A 83 5.69 9.02 -2.68
CA LEU A 83 5.83 8.87 -4.13
C LEU A 83 6.99 7.94 -4.56
N SER A 84 7.99 7.75 -3.71
CA SER A 84 9.10 6.81 -3.98
C SER A 84 8.66 5.35 -3.77
N ASN A 85 7.55 5.14 -3.04
CA ASN A 85 7.03 3.83 -2.67
C ASN A 85 5.84 3.43 -3.57
N ILE A 86 5.66 4.10 -4.69
CA ILE A 86 4.70 3.77 -5.75
C ILE A 86 5.53 3.63 -7.02
N GLY A 87 5.31 2.56 -7.78
CA GLY A 87 6.14 2.24 -8.93
C GLY A 87 5.34 1.93 -10.18
N PHE A 88 5.98 2.16 -11.32
CA PHE A 88 5.52 1.78 -12.64
C PHE A 88 6.64 1.04 -13.36
N ILE A 89 6.28 0.12 -14.24
CA ILE A 89 7.24 -0.65 -15.04
C ILE A 89 7.33 0.00 -16.42
N ARG A 90 8.54 0.36 -16.83
CA ARG A 90 8.82 0.93 -18.16
C ARG A 90 9.68 -0.03 -18.97
N ASN A 91 9.39 -0.19 -20.25
CA ASN A 91 10.27 -0.90 -21.17
C ASN A 91 11.48 -0.01 -21.50
N THR A 92 12.69 -0.53 -21.34
CA THR A 92 13.93 0.24 -21.49
C THR A 92 14.29 0.52 -22.95
N ASP A 93 13.83 -0.33 -23.89
CA ASP A 93 14.09 -0.17 -25.32
C ASP A 93 13.15 0.86 -25.98
N THR A 94 11.87 0.86 -25.59
CA THR A 94 10.84 1.73 -26.18
C THR A 94 10.53 2.97 -25.35
N LEU A 95 10.92 2.97 -24.06
CA LEU A 95 10.57 3.98 -23.06
C LEU A 95 9.07 4.06 -22.76
N GLU A 96 8.28 3.08 -23.18
CA GLU A 96 6.84 3.01 -22.91
C GLU A 96 6.57 2.34 -21.56
N PHE A 97 5.61 2.89 -20.81
CA PHE A 97 5.14 2.28 -19.57
C PHE A 97 4.25 1.07 -19.87
N THR A 98 4.55 -0.06 -19.24
CA THR A 98 3.81 -1.32 -19.41
C THR A 98 2.72 -1.51 -18.35
N GLY A 99 2.77 -0.73 -17.26
CA GLY A 99 1.76 -0.73 -16.21
C GLY A 99 2.34 -0.48 -14.81
N PRO A 100 1.56 -0.73 -13.76
CA PRO A 100 2.01 -0.56 -12.39
C PRO A 100 3.03 -1.64 -11.97
N ALA A 101 3.93 -1.25 -11.07
CA ALA A 101 4.76 -2.18 -10.33
C ALA A 101 3.95 -2.84 -9.20
N PRO A 102 4.36 -4.01 -8.69
CA PRO A 102 3.81 -4.56 -7.45
C PRO A 102 3.93 -3.58 -6.29
N VAL A 103 3.09 -3.73 -5.27
CA VAL A 103 3.22 -2.93 -4.04
C VAL A 103 4.52 -3.32 -3.32
N PHE A 104 5.30 -2.32 -2.90
CA PHE A 104 6.53 -2.52 -2.15
C PHE A 104 6.66 -1.50 -1.02
N ASP A 105 7.68 -1.70 -0.18
CA ASP A 105 8.03 -0.86 0.96
C ASP A 105 6.85 -0.55 1.89
N CYS A 106 6.23 -1.61 2.40
CA CYS A 106 5.16 -1.58 3.39
C CYS A 106 5.67 -1.83 4.82
N GLY A 107 6.96 -1.57 5.10
CA GLY A 107 7.58 -1.88 6.39
C GLY A 107 6.99 -1.14 7.59
N ASN A 108 6.28 -0.03 7.32
CA ASN A 108 5.56 0.80 8.31
C ASN A 108 4.06 0.51 8.38
N ALA A 109 3.56 -0.50 7.66
CA ALA A 109 2.22 -1.02 7.85
C ALA A 109 2.04 -1.67 9.23
N TYR A 110 0.80 -1.69 9.73
CA TYR A 110 0.43 -2.26 11.03
C TYR A 110 1.20 -1.69 12.24
N GLY A 111 1.74 -0.48 12.12
CA GLY A 111 2.13 0.35 13.27
C GLY A 111 3.35 -0.14 14.06
N ARG A 112 4.49 -0.37 13.39
CA ARG A 112 5.77 -0.66 14.07
C ARG A 112 6.30 0.52 14.89
N THR A 113 5.88 1.75 14.56
CA THR A 113 6.23 3.00 15.26
C THR A 113 4.97 3.86 15.48
N ASN A 114 4.59 4.07 16.75
CA ASN A 114 3.54 5.01 17.20
C ASN A 114 2.15 4.87 16.57
N MET A 115 1.39 3.87 17.01
CA MET A 115 0.00 3.61 16.58
C MET A 115 -1.00 4.72 16.94
N GLU A 116 -0.68 5.56 17.93
CA GLU A 116 -1.53 6.64 18.45
C GLU A 116 -1.82 7.76 17.44
N LYS A 117 -1.06 7.87 16.35
CA LYS A 117 -1.19 8.97 15.37
C LYS A 117 -2.04 8.64 14.13
N SER A 118 -2.48 7.39 13.94
CA SER A 118 -2.88 6.90 12.61
C SER A 118 -4.37 6.90 12.30
N VAL A 119 -5.27 7.13 13.26
CA VAL A 119 -6.68 6.71 13.09
C VAL A 119 -7.72 7.84 13.15
N ASP A 120 -7.34 9.10 13.36
CA ASP A 120 -8.31 10.19 13.56
C ASP A 120 -8.76 10.95 12.30
N THR A 121 -8.27 10.65 11.09
CA THR A 121 -8.53 11.55 9.93
C THR A 121 -8.56 10.85 8.57
N LEU A 122 -9.37 9.80 8.39
CA LEU A 122 -9.82 9.48 7.03
C LEU A 122 -10.61 10.67 6.48
N ASN A 123 -10.12 11.25 5.39
CA ASN A 123 -10.84 12.33 4.71
C ASN A 123 -12.04 11.77 3.94
N ASP A 124 -12.98 12.64 3.55
CA ASP A 124 -14.21 12.20 2.88
C ASP A 124 -13.94 11.45 1.56
N PRO A 125 -12.98 11.86 0.70
CA PRO A 125 -12.58 11.07 -0.46
C PRO A 125 -12.15 9.63 -0.13
N GLN A 126 -11.37 9.43 0.93
CA GLN A 126 -10.93 8.10 1.38
C GLN A 126 -12.10 7.26 1.88
N LYS A 127 -13.05 7.85 2.63
CA LYS A 127 -14.26 7.15 3.08
C LYS A 127 -15.11 6.69 1.90
N GLU A 128 -15.32 7.57 0.92
CA GLU A 128 -16.09 7.22 -0.28
C GLU A 128 -15.39 6.14 -1.10
N LEU A 129 -14.06 6.20 -1.23
CA LEU A 129 -13.27 5.16 -1.88
C LEU A 129 -13.43 3.80 -1.17
N LEU A 130 -13.33 3.77 0.16
CA LEU A 130 -13.53 2.53 0.92
C LEU A 130 -14.94 1.96 0.76
N LYS A 131 -15.99 2.81 0.78
CA LYS A 131 -17.37 2.38 0.53
C LYS A 131 -17.51 1.79 -0.87
N GLU A 132 -16.84 2.36 -1.87
CA GLU A 132 -16.83 1.83 -3.23
C GLU A 132 -16.19 0.44 -3.32
N TYR A 133 -15.07 0.23 -2.63
CA TYR A 133 -14.40 -1.06 -2.56
C TYR A 133 -15.18 -2.08 -1.71
N GLY A 134 -15.83 -1.63 -0.64
CA GLY A 134 -16.69 -2.46 0.22
C GLY A 134 -17.90 -3.08 -0.52
N LYS A 135 -18.30 -2.53 -1.67
CA LYS A 135 -19.30 -3.16 -2.56
C LYS A 135 -18.77 -4.39 -3.31
N ARG A 136 -17.44 -4.53 -3.41
CA ARG A 136 -16.74 -5.57 -4.18
C ARG A 136 -16.00 -6.56 -3.29
N VAL A 137 -15.63 -6.14 -2.08
CA VAL A 137 -14.81 -6.91 -1.14
C VAL A 137 -15.44 -6.80 0.26
N ASP A 138 -15.53 -7.93 0.97
CA ASP A 138 -16.00 -7.97 2.35
C ASP A 138 -14.87 -7.52 3.30
N ILE A 139 -14.81 -6.22 3.56
CA ILE A 139 -13.83 -5.60 4.47
C ILE A 139 -14.00 -6.13 5.90
N GLU A 140 -15.23 -6.45 6.32
CA GLU A 140 -15.49 -6.98 7.67
C GLU A 140 -14.94 -8.41 7.81
N ALA A 141 -15.10 -9.25 6.78
CA ALA A 141 -14.48 -10.56 6.73
C ALA A 141 -12.95 -10.48 6.78
N ILE A 142 -12.33 -9.56 6.03
CA ILE A 142 -10.87 -9.34 6.06
C ILE A 142 -10.40 -9.04 7.50
N PHE A 143 -11.11 -8.18 8.22
CA PHE A 143 -10.74 -7.80 9.59
C PHE A 143 -11.09 -8.85 10.65
N LYS A 144 -11.98 -9.80 10.35
CA LYS A 144 -12.30 -10.95 11.22
C LYS A 144 -11.35 -12.13 11.01
N ASP A 145 -10.62 -12.15 9.89
CA ASP A 145 -9.67 -13.20 9.59
C ASP A 145 -8.53 -13.26 10.63
N LYS A 146 -8.29 -14.46 11.16
CA LYS A 146 -7.32 -14.69 12.25
C LYS A 146 -5.94 -15.09 11.75
N SER A 147 -5.72 -15.22 10.44
CA SER A 147 -4.42 -15.65 9.89
C SER A 147 -3.29 -14.71 10.30
N LEU A 148 -3.52 -13.39 10.24
CA LEU A 148 -2.52 -12.40 10.63
C LEU A 148 -2.25 -12.42 12.14
N GLU A 149 -3.27 -12.60 12.98
CA GLU A 149 -3.08 -12.76 14.42
C GLU A 149 -2.27 -14.01 14.75
N ASN A 150 -2.57 -15.13 14.09
CA ASN A 150 -1.81 -16.37 14.25
C ASN A 150 -0.34 -16.17 13.84
N MET A 151 -0.09 -15.51 12.70
CA MET A 151 1.27 -15.18 12.27
C MET A 151 2.01 -14.29 13.27
N ILE A 152 1.35 -13.29 13.86
CA ILE A 152 1.93 -12.45 14.91
C ILE A 152 2.26 -13.28 16.15
N MET A 153 1.38 -14.19 16.55
CA MET A 153 1.57 -15.05 17.72
C MET A 153 2.73 -16.04 17.53
N ASP A 154 2.96 -16.50 16.31
CA ASP A 154 4.06 -17.40 15.97
C ASP A 154 5.39 -16.66 15.73
N TYR A 155 5.35 -15.33 15.56
CA TYR A 155 6.55 -14.54 15.25
C TYR A 155 7.57 -14.59 16.41
N PRO A 156 8.77 -15.15 16.21
CA PRO A 156 9.69 -15.48 17.31
C PRO A 156 10.39 -14.25 17.91
N CYS A 157 10.49 -13.15 17.16
CA CYS A 157 11.23 -11.96 17.60
C CYS A 157 10.37 -10.95 18.37
N LEU A 158 9.10 -11.26 18.66
CA LEU A 158 8.24 -10.45 19.53
C LEU A 158 7.98 -11.20 20.83
N ASN A 159 8.05 -10.50 21.96
CA ASN A 159 7.60 -11.05 23.23
C ASN A 159 6.07 -11.03 23.34
N THR A 160 5.54 -11.71 24.37
CA THR A 160 4.09 -11.87 24.56
C THR A 160 3.34 -10.54 24.68
N ASP A 161 3.93 -9.54 25.34
CA ASP A 161 3.29 -8.24 25.54
C ASP A 161 3.30 -7.41 24.26
N GLU A 162 4.39 -7.46 23.49
CA GLU A 162 4.47 -6.85 22.16
C GLU A 162 3.43 -7.44 21.20
N LYS A 163 3.28 -8.78 21.19
CA LYS A 163 2.27 -9.49 20.39
C LYS A 163 0.85 -9.02 20.73
N LYS A 164 0.50 -9.04 22.03
CA LYS A 164 -0.82 -8.59 22.50
C LYS A 164 -1.08 -7.12 22.17
N LYS A 165 -0.08 -6.25 22.33
CA LYS A 165 -0.18 -4.82 22.00
C LYS A 165 -0.42 -4.61 20.51
N LEU A 166 0.30 -5.34 19.65
CA LEU A 166 0.15 -5.27 18.20
C LEU A 166 -1.26 -5.70 17.76
N ILE A 167 -1.74 -6.85 18.26
CA ILE A 167 -3.09 -7.36 17.96
C ILE A 167 -4.16 -6.38 18.44
N LYS A 168 -4.06 -5.90 19.69
CA LYS A 168 -5.02 -4.95 20.25
C LYS A 168 -5.14 -3.68 19.39
N ASN A 169 -4.01 -3.10 19.01
CA ASN A 169 -4.02 -1.86 18.24
C ASN A 169 -4.55 -2.10 16.81
N MET A 170 -4.26 -3.26 16.23
CA MET A 170 -4.84 -3.69 14.95
C MET A 170 -6.37 -3.79 15.04
N GLU A 171 -6.90 -4.42 16.10
CA GLU A 171 -8.34 -4.53 16.33
C GLU A 171 -9.01 -3.15 16.53
N GLU A 172 -8.39 -2.26 17.30
CA GLU A 172 -8.88 -0.90 17.52
C GLU A 172 -8.96 -0.12 16.19
N ARG A 173 -7.90 -0.18 15.38
CA ARG A 173 -7.89 0.43 14.03
C ARG A 173 -8.98 -0.16 13.13
N ASN A 174 -9.10 -1.49 13.10
CA ASN A 174 -10.11 -2.16 12.27
C ASN A 174 -11.53 -1.70 12.64
N LYS A 175 -11.85 -1.54 13.93
CA LYS A 175 -13.14 -1.00 14.39
C LYS A 175 -13.38 0.42 13.88
N MET A 176 -12.35 1.27 13.87
CA MET A 176 -12.45 2.65 13.38
C MET A 176 -12.68 2.69 11.87
N VAL A 177 -11.96 1.89 11.08
CA VAL A 177 -12.18 1.79 9.63
C VAL A 177 -13.60 1.30 9.33
N LEU A 178 -14.08 0.28 10.05
CA LEU A 178 -15.46 -0.21 9.90
C LEU A 178 -16.52 0.83 10.28
N SER A 179 -16.24 1.71 11.24
CA SER A 179 -17.15 2.79 11.61
C SER A 179 -17.23 3.89 10.55
N ALA A 180 -16.16 4.10 9.77
CA ALA A 180 -16.07 5.12 8.74
C ALA A 180 -16.82 4.75 7.43
N ILE A 181 -17.12 3.46 7.23
CA ILE A 181 -17.83 2.95 6.05
C ILE A 181 -19.32 2.67 6.31
N LYS A 182 -19.78 2.75 7.56
CA LYS A 182 -21.20 2.68 7.94
C LYS A 182 -21.90 4.01 7.69
#